data_AF-A0A3B9PR07-F1
#
_entry.id   AF-A0A3B9PR07-F1
#
_cell.length_a   1.000
_cell.length_b   1.000
_cell.length_c   1.000
_cell.angle_alpha   90.00
_cell.angle_beta   90.00
_cell.angle_gamma   90.00
#
_symmetry.space_group_name_H-M   'P 1'
#
loop_
_entity.id
_entity.type
_entity.pdbx_description
1 polymer ?
#
loop_
_entity_poly.entity_id
_entity_poly.type
_entity_poly.pdbx_seq_one_letter_code
_entity_poly.pdbx_strand_id
1 'polypeptide(L)' 'MIQNCFALKKLLFLPALFLLASLSNYGRDAADRPNLILFFLDDSGYGDFAHNGNPTIRTPNITKLTQDGTNFT' A
#
# COMPACT_ATOMS: atom_id res chain seq x y z
N MET A 1 -22.59 -28.03 -39.49
CA MET A 1 -23.45 -26.90 -39.05
C MET A 1 -23.45 -26.66 -37.53
N ILE A 2 -23.17 -27.66 -36.68
CA ILE A 2 -23.22 -27.53 -35.21
C ILE A 2 -21.93 -26.90 -34.60
N GLN A 3 -20.76 -27.11 -35.23
CA GLN A 3 -19.45 -26.58 -34.77
C GLN A 3 -19.38 -25.03 -34.75
N ASN A 4 -19.99 -24.35 -35.73
CA ASN A 4 -20.02 -22.88 -35.78
C ASN A 4 -20.90 -22.24 -34.69
N CYS A 5 -21.86 -22.99 -34.14
CA CYS A 5 -22.75 -22.48 -33.09
C CYS A 5 -22.04 -22.40 -31.72
N PHE A 6 -21.05 -23.27 -31.48
CA PHE A 6 -20.21 -23.23 -30.26
C PHE A 6 -19.15 -22.12 -30.32
N ALA A 7 -18.58 -21.88 -31.49
CA ALA A 7 -17.63 -20.78 -31.72
C ALA A 7 -18.30 -19.40 -31.58
N LEU A 8 -19.55 -19.27 -32.05
CA LEU A 8 -20.33 -18.02 -31.95
C LEU A 8 -20.65 -17.65 -30.48
N LYS A 9 -20.92 -18.65 -29.62
CA LYS A 9 -21.10 -18.43 -28.18
C LYS A 9 -19.79 -17.97 -27.51
N LYS A 10 -18.64 -18.55 -27.88
CA LYS A 10 -17.33 -18.10 -27.37
C LYS A 10 -16.97 -16.67 -27.82
N LEU A 11 -17.38 -16.29 -29.03
CA LEU A 11 -17.14 -14.96 -29.60
C LEU A 11 -17.91 -13.84 -28.87
N LEU A 12 -19.06 -14.14 -28.27
CA LEU A 12 -19.85 -13.21 -27.46
C LEU A 12 -19.40 -13.14 -25.99
N PHE A 13 -18.82 -14.20 -25.45
CA PHE A 13 -18.37 -14.27 -24.05
C PHE A 13 -17.03 -13.56 -23.78
N LEU A 14 -16.10 -13.53 -24.75
CA LEU A 14 -14.82 -12.83 -24.63
C LEU A 14 -14.94 -11.31 -24.39
N PRO A 15 -15.73 -10.55 -25.16
CA PRO A 15 -15.84 -9.11 -24.96
C PRO A 15 -16.56 -8.77 -23.64
N ALA A 16 -17.50 -9.60 -23.20
CA ALA A 16 -18.16 -9.44 -21.91
C ALA A 16 -17.18 -9.60 -20.74
N LEU A 17 -16.29 -10.60 -20.80
CA LEU A 17 -15.26 -10.80 -19.78
C LEU A 17 -14.23 -9.65 -19.75
N PHE A 18 -13.87 -9.11 -20.91
CA PHE A 18 -12.99 -7.95 -21.02
C PHE A 18 -13.65 -6.67 -20.47
N LEU A 19 -14.95 -6.51 -20.70
CA LEU A 19 -15.72 -5.38 -20.18
C LEU A 19 -15.83 -5.46 -18.65
N LEU A 20 -16.15 -6.63 -18.07
CA LEU A 20 -16.20 -6.83 -16.62
C LEU A 20 -14.84 -6.55 -15.94
N ALA A 21 -13.72 -6.97 -16.52
CA ALA A 21 -12.38 -6.69 -15.99
C ALA A 21 -12.05 -5.19 -15.98
N SER A 22 -12.63 -4.41 -16.91
CA SER A 22 -12.40 -2.98 -17.03
C SER A 22 -13.15 -2.17 -15.96
N LEU A 23 -14.25 -2.70 -15.41
CA LEU A 23 -15.02 -2.04 -14.35
C LEU A 23 -14.36 -2.13 -12.96
N SER A 24 -13.45 -3.08 -12.73
CA SER A 24 -12.77 -3.27 -11.43
C SER A 24 -11.81 -2.14 -11.02
N ASN A 25 -11.51 -1.20 -11.93
CA ASN A 25 -10.59 -0.08 -11.68
C ASN A 25 -11.31 1.26 -11.46
N TYR A 26 -12.64 1.28 -11.43
CA TYR A 26 -13.40 2.51 -11.26
C TYR A 26 -13.63 2.80 -9.76
N GLY A 27 -12.89 3.78 -9.25
CA GLY A 27 -12.99 4.23 -7.86
C GLY A 27 -11.80 3.82 -7.01
N ARG A 28 -10.62 4.36 -7.32
CA ARG A 28 -9.61 4.53 -6.27
C ARG A 28 -10.02 5.73 -5.44
N ASP A 29 -10.51 5.46 -4.25
CA ASP A 29 -11.04 6.47 -3.34
C ASP A 29 -9.89 7.40 -2.88
N ALA A 30 -10.19 8.59 -2.35
CA ALA A 30 -9.16 9.45 -1.77
C ALA A 30 -8.37 8.75 -0.64
N ALA A 31 -8.98 7.73 -0.03
CA ALA A 31 -8.35 6.81 0.92
C ALA A 31 -7.18 5.99 0.32
N ASP A 32 -7.12 5.78 -1.00
CA ASP A 32 -6.02 5.07 -1.66
C ASP A 32 -4.76 5.93 -1.84
N ARG A 33 -4.82 7.21 -1.45
CA ARG A 33 -3.69 8.14 -1.44
C ARG A 33 -3.32 8.46 0.00
N PRO A 34 -2.41 7.70 0.63
CA PRO A 34 -2.01 7.98 1.99
C PRO A 34 -1.36 9.36 2.09
N ASN A 35 -1.58 10.03 3.23
CA ASN A 35 -0.85 11.26 3.53
C ASN A 35 0.60 10.92 3.85
N LEU A 36 1.54 11.63 3.23
CA LEU A 36 2.96 11.50 3.54
C LEU A 36 3.38 12.63 4.48
N ILE A 37 3.87 12.26 5.66
CA ILE A 37 4.47 13.18 6.61
C ILE A 37 5.94 12.75 6.78
N LEU A 38 6.86 13.62 6.38
CA LEU A 38 8.30 13.40 6.53
C LEU A 38 8.81 14.22 7.71
N PHE A 39 9.29 13.54 8.74
CA PHE A 39 10.07 14.15 9.80
C PHE A 39 11.54 14.02 9.45
N PHE A 40 12.22 15.15 9.31
CA PHE A 40 13.66 15.21 9.06
C PHE A 40 14.32 15.97 10.20
N LEU A 41 15.30 15.35 10.83
CA LEU A 41 16.01 15.88 12.00
C LEU A 41 17.43 16.21 11.57
N ASP A 42 17.88 17.41 11.92
CA ASP A 42 19.26 17.83 11.71
C ASP A 42 20.16 17.25 12.81
N ASP A 43 21.36 16.79 12.44
CA ASP A 43 22.41 16.26 13.34
C ASP A 43 22.00 15.19 14.37
N SER A 44 20.83 14.55 14.23
CA SER A 44 20.41 13.50 15.15
C SER A 44 21.21 12.22 14.93
N GLY A 45 21.88 11.75 15.99
CA GLY A 45 22.64 10.52 16.01
C GLY A 45 21.78 9.29 16.33
N TYR A 46 22.28 8.11 15.94
CA TYR A 46 21.61 6.83 16.22
C TYR A 46 21.31 6.64 17.71
N GLY A 47 22.26 7.00 18.57
CA GLY A 47 22.18 6.83 20.02
C GLY A 47 21.28 7.84 20.74
N ASP A 48 20.66 8.80 20.03
CA ASP A 48 19.80 9.82 20.67
C ASP A 48 18.40 9.29 21.00
N PHE A 49 17.99 8.18 20.38
CA PHE A 49 16.65 7.62 20.51
C PHE A 49 16.57 6.53 21.58
N ALA A 50 15.50 6.56 22.38
CA ALA A 50 15.30 5.62 23.48
C ALA A 50 15.18 4.17 22.99
N HIS A 51 14.53 3.95 21.85
CA HIS A 51 14.39 2.60 21.27
C HIS A 51 15.75 2.04 20.80
N ASN A 52 16.75 2.89 20.54
CA ASN A 52 18.13 2.51 20.22
C ASN A 52 19.01 2.34 21.48
N GLY A 53 18.42 2.38 22.68
CA GLY A 53 19.11 2.13 23.94
C GLY A 53 19.61 3.38 24.66
N ASN A 54 19.18 4.58 24.27
CA ASN A 54 19.49 5.79 25.05
C ASN A 54 18.88 5.69 26.47
N PRO A 55 19.68 5.76 27.55
CA PRO A 55 19.17 5.57 28.92
C PRO A 55 18.54 6.84 29.52
N THR A 56 18.74 8.00 28.89
CA THR A 56 18.43 9.30 29.48
C THR A 56 17.37 10.07 28.69
N ILE A 57 17.53 10.14 27.36
CA ILE A 57 16.63 10.90 26.48
C ILE A 57 15.35 10.10 26.27
N ARG A 58 14.23 10.66 26.73
CA ARG A 58 12.91 10.06 26.56
C ARG A 58 12.30 10.51 25.25
N THR A 59 12.04 9.57 24.34
CA THR A 59 11.43 9.82 23.02
C THR A 59 10.15 9.00 22.83
N PRO A 60 9.14 9.11 23.73
CA PRO A 60 7.99 8.19 23.77
C PRO A 60 7.18 8.15 22.47
N ASN A 61 7.06 9.28 21.75
CA ASN A 61 6.35 9.34 20.48
C ASN A 61 7.11 8.60 19.37
N ILE A 62 8.44 8.74 19.30
CA ILE A 62 9.27 8.00 18.34
C ILE A 62 9.28 6.52 18.67
N THR A 63 9.39 6.16 19.96
CA THR A 63 9.27 4.78 20.42
C THR A 63 7.94 4.16 19.99
N LYS A 64 6.83 4.87 20.13
CA LYS A 64 5.53 4.38 19.64
C LYS A 64 5.53 4.17 18.13
N LEU A 65 6.08 5.12 17.35
CA LEU A 65 6.20 4.97 15.90
C LEU A 65 7.01 3.74 15.49
N THR A 66 8.05 3.38 16.26
CA THR A 66 8.82 2.16 16.00
C THR A 66 8.10 0.87 16.38
N GLN A 67 7.20 0.92 17.37
CA GLN A 67 6.39 -0.23 17.79
C GLN A 67 5.22 -0.49 16.83
N ASP A 68 4.59 0.58 16.35
CA ASP A 68 3.45 0.54 15.43
C ASP A 68 3.90 0.45 13.95
N GLY A 69 5.20 0.44 13.70
CA GLY A 69 5.77 0.54 12.37
C GLY A 69 7.01 -0.33 12.16
N THR A 70 7.86 0.12 11.24
CA THR A 70 9.13 -0.54 10.92
C THR A 70 10.29 0.34 11.36
N ASN A 71 11.24 -0.27 12.07
CA ASN A 71 12.51 0.33 12.42
C ASN A 71 13.63 -0.28 11.56
N PHE A 72 14.45 0.56 10.93
CA PHE A 72 15.51 0.13 10.01
C PHE A 72 16.87 0.14 10.74
N THR A 73 17.25 -0.98 11.34
CA THR A 73 18.50 -1.16 12.11
C THR A 73 19.07 -2.54 11.93
#